data_AF-A0A1M6MRF0-F1
#
_entry.id   AF-A0A1M6MRF0-F1
#
_cell.length_a   1.000
_cell.length_b   1.000
_cell.length_c   1.000
_cell.angle_alpha   90.00
_cell.angle_beta   90.00
_cell.angle_gamma   90.00
#
_symmetry.space_group_name_H-M   'P 1'
#
loop_
_entity.id
_entity.type
_entity.pdbx_description
1 polymer ?
#
loop_
_entity_poly.entity_id
_entity_poly.type
_entity_poly.pdbx_seq_one_letter_code
_entity_poly.pdbx_strand_id
1 'polypeptide(L)'
;MKYDVIIVGAGPSGVFTALELIKQKSDKEILIIEKGRSIEKRYCPKEKTKVCVSCKPYCHITTGFSGAGAFSDGKLSLSYEVGGDLPKLIGSDRVQELISYTDKLYLEFGADKKVEGLGNNEEIKDIRRKAIEAGLKLVDCPIRHLGTEKAHEIYRKIQNYLLDAGVYIRFDTLVKDIIVEEGVAKAVKIADSKTKNNEEIIYGDKIIIASGRKGADWLKSMCLKHEINHVAGTVDIGVRVEVRNEIMEKVNNVLYESKLIGYPEPYRNKVRTFCQNPGGFVSQENYDDDLAIVNGHSYKNKKSDNTNLAILSSHNFSEPFNQPIQYGKKVAELVNMLGNGKILVQRFGDILDGKRTWQEELDQSNVKPTLPDAVAGDLTSAIPYRPMMNIINFIKAMNIVVPGFASRETLLYGPEIKFYSNKIDVDKNFETNIRGLYCLGDSSGWTRGLMMASVMGVLIGKIISKE
;
A
#
# COMPACT_ATOMS: atom_id res chain seq x y z
N MET A 1 13.24 -31.04 -13.18
CA MET A 1 14.34 -30.06 -13.13
C MET A 1 14.40 -29.50 -11.72
N LYS A 2 15.62 -29.26 -11.22
CA LYS A 2 15.86 -28.66 -9.90
C LYS A 2 16.55 -27.32 -10.13
N TYR A 3 16.16 -26.28 -9.40
CA TYR A 3 16.79 -24.96 -9.45
C TYR A 3 17.33 -24.61 -8.06
N ASP A 4 18.42 -23.84 -7.97
CA ASP A 4 18.93 -23.39 -6.67
C ASP A 4 17.96 -22.39 -6.03
N VAL A 5 17.35 -21.51 -6.84
CA VAL A 5 16.42 -20.48 -6.38
C VAL A 5 15.18 -20.41 -7.26
N ILE A 6 14.01 -20.61 -6.65
CA ILE A 6 12.70 -20.40 -7.28
C ILE A 6 12.09 -19.11 -6.72
N ILE A 7 11.71 -18.19 -7.59
CA ILE A 7 11.06 -16.92 -7.26
C ILE A 7 9.63 -16.95 -7.80
N VAL A 8 8.65 -16.89 -6.90
CA VAL A 8 7.22 -16.89 -7.23
C VAL A 8 6.72 -15.45 -7.30
N GLY A 9 6.55 -14.94 -8.51
CA GLY A 9 6.12 -13.57 -8.81
C GLY A 9 7.27 -12.68 -9.28
N ALA A 10 7.06 -12.02 -10.41
CA ALA A 10 8.02 -11.09 -11.02
C ALA A 10 7.69 -9.63 -10.66
N GLY A 11 7.20 -9.35 -9.44
CA GLY A 11 7.09 -7.99 -8.93
C GLY A 11 8.47 -7.38 -8.59
N PRO A 12 8.54 -6.12 -8.12
CA PRO A 12 9.82 -5.47 -7.80
C PRO A 12 10.68 -6.28 -6.82
N SER A 13 10.09 -6.89 -5.79
CA SER A 13 10.85 -7.75 -4.86
C SER A 13 11.49 -8.96 -5.57
N GLY A 14 10.73 -9.73 -6.35
CA GLY A 14 11.26 -10.90 -7.05
C GLY A 14 12.27 -10.54 -8.15
N VAL A 15 12.00 -9.48 -8.91
CA VAL A 15 12.92 -8.99 -9.95
C VAL A 15 14.23 -8.50 -9.36
N PHE A 16 14.19 -7.74 -8.26
CA PHE A 16 15.41 -7.24 -7.63
C PHE A 16 16.17 -8.33 -6.86
N THR A 17 15.52 -9.40 -6.40
CA THR A 17 16.22 -10.59 -5.91
C THR A 17 17.09 -11.21 -7.00
N ALA A 18 16.52 -11.50 -8.18
CA ALA A 18 17.27 -12.07 -9.29
C ALA A 18 18.37 -11.11 -9.78
N LEU A 19 18.04 -9.82 -9.92
CA LEU A 19 19.00 -8.79 -10.36
C LEU A 19 20.21 -8.71 -9.43
N GLU A 20 19.98 -8.74 -8.12
CA GLU A 20 21.06 -8.67 -7.16
C GLU A 20 21.90 -9.97 -7.15
N LEU A 21 21.29 -11.15 -7.27
CA LEU A 21 22.04 -12.41 -7.41
C LEU A 21 22.99 -12.37 -8.61
N ILE A 22 22.52 -11.88 -9.76
CA ILE A 22 23.35 -11.70 -10.96
C ILE A 22 24.46 -10.66 -10.71
N LYS A 23 24.16 -9.52 -10.07
CA LYS A 23 25.17 -8.49 -9.76
C LYS A 23 26.23 -8.96 -8.76
N GLN A 24 25.88 -9.87 -7.86
CA GLN A 24 26.82 -10.53 -6.95
C GLN A 24 27.61 -11.67 -7.63
N LYS A 25 27.43 -11.89 -8.94
CA LYS A 25 28.07 -12.95 -9.72
C LYS A 25 27.81 -14.36 -9.17
N SER A 26 26.59 -14.57 -8.65
CA SER A 26 26.14 -15.90 -8.24
C SER A 26 26.10 -16.84 -9.46
N ASP A 27 26.53 -18.08 -9.26
CA ASP A 27 26.46 -19.19 -10.22
C ASP A 27 25.16 -20.00 -10.13
N LYS A 28 24.35 -19.72 -9.11
CA LYS A 28 23.03 -20.35 -8.87
C LYS A 28 22.09 -20.29 -10.07
N GLU A 29 21.41 -21.40 -10.35
CA GLU A 29 20.32 -21.49 -11.32
C GLU A 29 19.03 -20.88 -10.76
N ILE A 30 18.56 -19.80 -11.41
CA ILE A 30 17.41 -19.01 -10.94
C ILE A 30 16.22 -19.22 -11.88
N LEU A 31 15.07 -19.58 -11.29
CA LEU A 31 13.78 -19.62 -11.98
C LEU A 31 12.82 -18.58 -11.39
N ILE A 32 12.30 -17.68 -12.22
CA ILE A 32 11.16 -16.82 -11.89
C ILE A 32 9.89 -17.40 -12.51
N ILE A 33 8.86 -17.62 -11.70
CA ILE A 33 7.53 -18.05 -12.15
C ILE A 33 6.59 -16.85 -12.06
N GLU A 34 6.00 -16.45 -13.17
CA GLU A 34 5.09 -15.31 -13.26
C GLU A 34 3.76 -15.72 -13.91
N LYS A 35 2.67 -15.46 -13.18
CA LYS A 35 1.30 -15.73 -13.65
C LYS A 35 0.95 -14.92 -14.90
N GLY A 36 1.48 -13.71 -15.00
CA GLY A 36 1.25 -12.80 -16.12
C GLY A 36 2.25 -12.94 -17.26
N ARG A 37 2.33 -11.90 -18.09
CA ARG A 37 3.15 -11.86 -19.30
C ARG A 37 4.45 -11.08 -19.14
N SER A 38 5.35 -11.25 -20.10
CA SER A 38 6.52 -10.38 -20.28
C SER A 38 6.09 -8.94 -20.50
N ILE A 39 6.95 -7.99 -20.11
CA ILE A 39 6.65 -6.56 -20.13
C ILE A 39 6.18 -6.07 -21.51
N GLU A 40 6.76 -6.56 -22.61
CA GLU A 40 6.39 -6.20 -23.99
C GLU A 40 4.99 -6.68 -24.39
N LYS A 41 4.52 -7.78 -23.79
CA LYS A 41 3.23 -8.41 -24.08
C LYS A 41 2.13 -7.96 -23.11
N ARG A 42 2.43 -7.03 -22.20
CA ARG A 42 1.45 -6.45 -21.28
C ARG A 42 0.85 -5.20 -21.89
N TYR A 43 -0.45 -5.24 -22.14
CA TYR A 43 -1.22 -4.10 -22.64
C TYR A 43 -2.62 -4.13 -22.04
N CYS A 44 -3.14 -2.98 -21.64
CA CYS A 44 -4.51 -2.87 -21.15
C CYS A 44 -5.46 -2.57 -22.32
N PRO A 45 -6.44 -3.44 -22.63
CA PRO A 45 -7.40 -3.19 -23.70
C PRO A 45 -8.17 -1.87 -23.55
N LYS A 46 -8.32 -1.38 -22.31
CA LYS A 46 -8.98 -0.11 -21.97
C LYS A 46 -8.45 1.08 -22.80
N GLU A 47 -7.18 1.10 -23.18
CA GLU A 47 -6.63 2.18 -24.01
C GLU A 47 -7.32 2.27 -25.39
N LYS A 48 -7.72 1.11 -25.95
CA LYS A 48 -8.48 1.00 -27.20
C LYS A 48 -9.98 1.03 -26.97
N THR A 49 -10.47 0.18 -26.06
CA THR A 49 -11.90 -0.02 -25.81
C THR A 49 -12.55 1.14 -25.06
N LYS A 50 -11.75 2.02 -24.46
CA LYS A 50 -12.15 3.13 -23.55
C LYS A 50 -12.90 2.70 -22.29
N VAL A 51 -13.30 1.42 -22.19
CA VAL A 51 -13.97 0.79 -21.05
C VAL A 51 -13.14 -0.38 -20.54
N CYS A 52 -13.11 -0.59 -19.22
CA CYS A 52 -12.45 -1.75 -18.62
C CYS A 52 -13.19 -3.03 -19.03
N VAL A 53 -12.46 -4.00 -19.59
CA VAL A 53 -13.02 -5.29 -20.04
C VAL A 53 -12.81 -6.43 -19.04
N SER A 54 -12.36 -6.12 -17.81
CA SER A 54 -12.12 -7.09 -16.74
C SER A 54 -11.31 -8.32 -17.20
N CYS A 55 -10.11 -8.06 -17.74
CA CYS A 55 -9.24 -9.05 -18.37
C CYS A 55 -9.17 -10.37 -17.59
N LYS A 56 -9.32 -11.47 -18.32
CA LYS A 56 -9.16 -12.84 -17.82
C LYS A 56 -7.96 -13.50 -18.52
N PRO A 57 -7.22 -14.37 -17.83
CA PRO A 57 -7.44 -14.88 -16.47
C PRO A 57 -6.93 -13.93 -15.36
N TYR A 58 -6.23 -12.86 -15.71
CA TYR A 58 -5.69 -11.85 -14.79
C TYR A 58 -5.69 -10.46 -15.45
N CYS A 59 -5.51 -9.42 -14.64
CA CYS A 59 -5.39 -8.05 -15.13
C CYS A 59 -3.97 -7.75 -15.62
N HIS A 60 -3.83 -7.33 -16.88
CA HIS A 60 -2.53 -7.00 -17.48
C HIS A 60 -1.81 -5.83 -16.81
N ILE A 61 -2.54 -4.96 -16.09
CA ILE A 61 -1.97 -3.84 -15.33
C ILE A 61 -1.31 -4.32 -14.03
N THR A 62 -1.88 -5.32 -13.35
CA THR A 62 -1.42 -5.73 -12.01
C THR A 62 -0.57 -6.99 -12.01
N THR A 63 -0.60 -7.78 -13.10
CA THR A 63 -0.01 -9.12 -13.17
C THR A 63 0.85 -9.27 -14.43
N GLY A 64 2.06 -9.81 -14.28
CA GLY A 64 3.12 -9.87 -15.29
C GLY A 64 4.44 -9.29 -14.78
N PHE A 65 5.47 -9.24 -15.64
CA PHE A 65 6.80 -8.75 -15.27
C PHE A 65 6.75 -7.32 -14.71
N SER A 66 7.35 -7.07 -13.54
CA SER A 66 7.25 -5.86 -12.68
C SER A 66 5.92 -5.69 -11.93
N GLY A 67 4.96 -6.60 -12.09
CA GLY A 67 3.66 -6.57 -11.41
C GLY A 67 2.92 -5.25 -11.64
N ALA A 68 2.33 -4.68 -10.60
CA ALA A 68 1.64 -3.39 -10.69
C ALA A 68 2.57 -2.19 -10.93
N GLY A 69 3.88 -2.33 -10.72
CA GLY A 69 4.83 -1.23 -10.84
C GLY A 69 4.98 -0.69 -12.26
N ALA A 70 4.96 -1.58 -13.25
CA ALA A 70 5.10 -1.23 -14.68
C ALA A 70 4.03 -0.27 -15.22
N PHE A 71 2.84 -0.27 -14.62
CA PHE A 71 1.69 0.53 -15.06
C PHE A 71 1.23 1.55 -14.01
N SER A 72 2.16 1.94 -13.13
CA SER A 72 1.92 2.93 -12.10
C SER A 72 2.63 4.24 -12.45
N ASP A 73 2.29 5.31 -11.72
CA ASP A 73 3.04 6.58 -11.73
C ASP A 73 4.52 6.37 -11.36
N GLY A 74 4.91 5.21 -10.82
CA GLY A 74 6.32 4.86 -10.63
C GLY A 74 7.00 5.72 -9.57
N LYS A 75 6.28 6.03 -8.48
CA LYS A 75 6.83 6.78 -7.35
C LYS A 75 7.70 5.89 -6.48
N LEU A 76 8.98 6.23 -6.40
CA LEU A 76 9.95 5.61 -5.52
C LEU A 76 10.18 6.51 -4.31
N SER A 77 9.62 6.13 -3.16
CA SER A 77 9.87 6.83 -1.89
C SER A 77 11.27 6.53 -1.40
N LEU A 78 12.10 7.56 -1.24
CA LEU A 78 13.51 7.46 -0.85
C LEU A 78 13.74 7.62 0.67
N SER A 79 12.74 7.23 1.46
CA SER A 79 12.73 7.36 2.92
C SER A 79 12.31 6.04 3.56
N TYR A 80 13.10 5.56 4.54
CA TYR A 80 12.78 4.35 5.30
C TYR A 80 11.45 4.45 6.07
N GLU A 81 10.95 5.65 6.29
CA GLU A 81 9.70 5.90 7.01
C GLU A 81 8.45 5.63 6.17
N VAL A 82 8.62 5.47 4.85
CA VAL A 82 7.54 5.27 3.90
C VAL A 82 7.66 3.91 3.25
N GLY A 83 6.53 3.20 3.18
CA GLY A 83 6.44 1.97 2.40
C GLY A 83 6.61 0.68 3.20
N GLY A 84 6.24 0.67 4.49
CA GLY A 84 6.05 -0.57 5.23
C GLY A 84 6.71 -0.57 6.61
N ASP A 85 6.93 -1.78 7.11
CA ASP A 85 7.42 -2.07 8.46
C ASP A 85 8.82 -2.70 8.44
N LEU A 86 9.47 -2.80 7.28
CA LEU A 86 10.82 -3.35 7.13
C LEU A 86 11.86 -2.76 8.11
N PRO A 87 11.85 -1.44 8.43
CA PRO A 87 12.75 -0.88 9.45
C PRO A 87 12.64 -1.52 10.82
N LYS A 88 11.46 -2.05 11.19
CA LYS A 88 11.26 -2.76 12.47
C LYS A 88 11.97 -4.11 12.49
N LEU A 89 12.21 -4.71 11.32
CA LEU A 89 12.83 -6.03 11.20
C LEU A 89 14.37 -5.94 11.15
N ILE A 90 14.90 -5.00 10.36
CA ILE A 90 16.34 -4.94 10.07
C ILE A 90 17.04 -3.64 10.50
N GLY A 91 16.29 -2.69 11.06
CA GLY A 91 16.79 -1.38 11.52
C GLY A 91 16.66 -0.28 10.46
N SER A 92 16.34 0.94 10.91
CA SER A 92 16.09 2.11 10.06
C SER A 92 17.30 2.51 9.21
N ASP A 93 18.49 2.58 9.80
CA ASP A 93 19.71 3.01 9.10
C ASP A 93 20.05 2.05 7.97
N ARG A 94 19.98 0.74 8.26
CA ARG A 94 20.19 -0.31 7.27
C ARG A 94 19.18 -0.25 6.12
N VAL A 95 17.91 0.03 6.41
CA VAL A 95 16.91 0.22 5.35
C VAL A 95 17.23 1.47 4.52
N GLN A 96 17.64 2.58 5.13
CA GLN A 96 17.97 3.80 4.41
C GLN A 96 19.20 3.64 3.49
N GLU A 97 20.22 2.91 3.95
CA GLU A 97 21.38 2.52 3.14
C GLU A 97 20.95 1.66 1.95
N LEU A 98 20.09 0.67 2.18
CA LEU A 98 19.57 -0.19 1.12
C LEU A 98 18.69 0.56 0.13
N ILE A 99 17.87 1.52 0.58
CA ILE A 99 17.11 2.43 -0.29
C ILE A 99 18.07 3.20 -1.19
N SER A 100 19.13 3.78 -0.60
CA SER A 100 20.14 4.55 -1.35
C SER A 100 20.87 3.69 -2.37
N TYR A 101 21.17 2.43 -2.05
CA TYR A 101 21.75 1.47 -2.98
C TYR A 101 20.76 1.06 -4.08
N THR A 102 19.51 0.78 -3.72
CA THR A 102 18.46 0.33 -4.66
C THR A 102 18.09 1.45 -5.63
N ASP A 103 18.09 2.70 -5.18
CA ASP A 103 17.91 3.87 -6.04
C ASP A 103 19.01 3.98 -7.10
N LYS A 104 20.27 3.67 -6.76
CA LYS A 104 21.36 3.61 -7.74
C LYS A 104 21.11 2.55 -8.81
N LEU A 105 20.59 1.38 -8.44
CA LEU A 105 20.21 0.36 -9.41
C LEU A 105 19.14 0.88 -10.38
N TYR A 106 18.11 1.56 -9.87
CA TYR A 106 17.11 2.20 -10.75
C TYR A 106 17.75 3.22 -11.71
N LEU A 107 18.70 4.03 -11.23
CA LEU A 107 19.43 5.00 -12.06
C LEU A 107 20.28 4.33 -13.14
N GLU A 108 20.94 3.21 -12.84
CA GLU A 108 21.71 2.44 -13.82
C GLU A 108 20.86 1.95 -14.99
N PHE A 109 19.59 1.62 -14.75
CA PHE A 109 18.65 1.20 -15.79
C PHE A 109 17.88 2.36 -16.45
N GLY A 110 18.21 3.61 -16.11
CA GLY A 110 17.71 4.81 -16.80
C GLY A 110 16.62 5.58 -16.06
N ALA A 111 16.48 5.43 -14.75
CA ALA A 111 15.62 6.31 -13.96
C ALA A 111 16.08 7.78 -14.01
N ASP A 112 15.12 8.70 -13.91
CA ASP A 112 15.40 10.14 -13.90
C ASP A 112 16.20 10.53 -12.65
N LYS A 113 17.16 11.45 -12.76
CA LYS A 113 17.97 11.93 -11.63
C LYS A 113 17.21 12.90 -10.72
N LYS A 114 16.12 13.51 -11.20
CA LYS A 114 15.32 14.45 -10.41
C LYS A 114 14.64 13.74 -9.22
N VAL A 115 14.70 14.38 -8.05
CA VAL A 115 13.98 13.97 -6.84
C VAL A 115 13.10 15.13 -6.39
N GLU A 116 11.83 14.86 -6.16
CA GLU A 116 10.84 15.81 -5.66
C GLU A 116 10.82 15.76 -4.12
N GLY A 117 10.46 16.87 -3.48
CA GLY A 117 10.41 16.97 -2.02
C GLY A 117 11.74 17.31 -1.33
N LEU A 118 12.77 17.74 -2.09
CA LEU A 118 14.05 18.25 -1.57
C LEU A 118 14.16 19.79 -1.56
N GLY A 119 13.05 20.54 -1.78
CA GLY A 119 13.03 22.01 -1.91
C GLY A 119 12.24 22.74 -0.81
N ASN A 120 12.43 24.06 -0.67
CA ASN A 120 11.78 24.99 0.29
C ASN A 120 12.00 24.69 1.79
N ASN A 121 13.25 24.77 2.23
CA ASN A 121 13.65 24.45 3.59
C ASN A 121 12.94 25.26 4.69
N GLU A 122 12.68 26.55 4.53
CA GLU A 122 12.14 27.37 5.63
C GLU A 122 10.64 27.15 5.89
N GLU A 123 9.79 27.10 4.86
CA GLU A 123 8.36 26.83 5.05
C GLU A 123 8.10 25.40 5.52
N ILE A 124 8.86 24.43 5.00
CA ILE A 124 8.82 23.04 5.50
C ILE A 124 9.28 22.98 6.96
N LYS A 125 10.33 23.72 7.34
CA LYS A 125 10.75 23.83 8.75
C LYS A 125 9.66 24.42 9.64
N ASP A 126 8.93 25.45 9.17
CA ASP A 126 7.80 26.02 9.92
C ASP A 126 6.67 24.99 10.12
N ILE A 127 6.25 24.31 9.05
CA ILE A 127 5.24 23.24 9.15
C ILE A 127 5.72 22.11 10.06
N ARG A 128 6.99 21.71 9.95
CA ARG A 128 7.60 20.68 10.81
C ARG A 128 7.64 21.14 12.27
N ARG A 129 7.98 22.39 12.56
CA ARG A 129 7.96 22.97 13.91
C ARG A 129 6.56 22.87 14.51
N LYS A 130 5.53 23.31 13.78
CA LYS A 130 4.13 23.21 14.23
C LYS A 130 3.68 21.77 14.41
N ALA A 131 4.10 20.86 13.54
CA ALA A 131 3.83 19.43 13.72
C ALA A 131 4.43 18.93 15.04
N ILE A 132 5.69 19.27 15.33
CA ILE A 132 6.36 18.91 16.60
C ILE A 132 5.61 19.50 17.80
N GLU A 133 5.22 20.77 17.76
CA GLU A 133 4.42 21.43 18.80
C GLU A 133 3.08 20.72 19.03
N ALA A 134 2.47 20.20 17.96
CA ALA A 134 1.23 19.45 18.01
C ALA A 134 1.37 17.98 18.46
N GLY A 135 2.58 17.51 18.74
CA GLY A 135 2.85 16.09 19.00
C GLY A 135 2.68 15.20 17.76
N LEU A 136 2.77 15.79 16.57
CA LEU A 136 2.71 15.13 15.27
C LEU A 136 4.11 15.05 14.64
N LYS A 137 4.29 14.03 13.82
CA LYS A 137 5.47 13.83 13.00
C LYS A 137 5.12 14.08 11.55
N LEU A 138 5.76 15.09 10.94
CA LEU A 138 5.80 15.24 9.49
C LEU A 138 6.80 14.24 8.92
N VAL A 139 6.33 13.36 8.04
CA VAL A 139 7.17 12.35 7.38
C VAL A 139 7.79 12.94 6.13
N ASP A 140 9.12 13.05 6.14
CA ASP A 140 9.88 13.47 4.97
C ASP A 140 9.92 12.32 3.95
N CYS A 141 9.37 12.59 2.77
CA CYS A 141 9.25 11.62 1.70
C CYS A 141 9.79 12.20 0.39
N PRO A 142 11.12 12.30 0.23
CA PRO A 142 11.70 12.52 -1.09
C PRO A 142 11.23 11.42 -2.04
N ILE A 143 10.75 11.80 -3.22
CA ILE A 143 10.19 10.88 -4.22
C ILE A 143 10.95 11.03 -5.52
N ARG A 144 11.41 9.89 -6.07
CA ARG A 144 11.80 9.81 -7.48
C ARG A 144 10.60 9.36 -8.29
N HIS A 145 10.22 10.17 -9.26
CA HIS A 145 9.10 9.89 -10.14
C HIS A 145 9.64 9.29 -11.45
N LEU A 146 9.36 8.00 -11.70
CA LEU A 146 9.71 7.36 -12.97
C LEU A 146 8.78 7.81 -14.11
N GLY A 147 7.46 7.79 -13.86
CA GLY A 147 6.43 7.93 -14.88
C GLY A 147 6.20 6.62 -15.60
N THR A 148 4.96 6.35 -16.01
CA THR A 148 4.54 5.05 -16.56
C THR A 148 5.38 4.59 -17.76
N GLU A 149 5.64 5.47 -18.72
CA GLU A 149 6.39 5.13 -19.95
C GLU A 149 7.84 4.75 -19.65
N LYS A 150 8.55 5.58 -18.87
CA LYS A 150 9.93 5.28 -18.45
C LYS A 150 9.99 4.07 -17.55
N ALA A 151 9.00 3.86 -16.66
CA ALA A 151 8.94 2.66 -15.83
C ALA A 151 8.89 1.39 -16.70
N HIS A 152 8.06 1.39 -17.74
CA HIS A 152 7.97 0.29 -18.69
C HIS A 152 9.29 0.04 -19.43
N GLU A 153 10.01 1.09 -19.82
CA GLU A 153 11.34 1.00 -20.44
C GLU A 153 12.40 0.44 -19.48
N ILE A 154 12.47 0.94 -18.24
CA ILE A 154 13.39 0.50 -17.20
C ILE A 154 13.19 -0.99 -16.92
N TYR A 155 11.94 -1.41 -16.68
CA TYR A 155 11.67 -2.82 -16.41
C TYR A 155 11.91 -3.72 -17.64
N ARG A 156 11.75 -3.21 -18.87
CA ARG A 156 12.18 -3.93 -20.08
C ARG A 156 13.68 -4.15 -20.11
N LYS A 157 14.48 -3.13 -19.82
CA LYS A 157 15.94 -3.26 -19.73
C LYS A 157 16.35 -4.27 -18.66
N ILE A 158 15.69 -4.25 -17.49
CA ILE A 158 15.94 -5.22 -16.42
C ILE A 158 15.55 -6.63 -16.86
N GLN A 159 14.38 -6.82 -17.48
CA GLN A 159 13.94 -8.13 -17.98
C GLN A 159 14.97 -8.73 -18.93
N ASN A 160 15.43 -7.95 -19.91
CA ASN A 160 16.42 -8.41 -20.88
C ASN A 160 17.76 -8.70 -20.22
N TYR A 161 18.21 -7.83 -19.32
CA TYR A 161 19.45 -8.07 -18.54
C TYR A 161 19.41 -9.40 -17.77
N LEU A 162 18.28 -9.75 -17.17
CA LEU A 162 18.11 -11.03 -16.47
C LEU A 162 18.14 -12.23 -17.43
N LEU A 163 17.43 -12.13 -18.57
CA LEU A 163 17.41 -13.19 -19.58
C LEU A 163 18.78 -13.41 -20.21
N ASP A 164 19.49 -12.33 -20.56
CA ASP A 164 20.84 -12.36 -21.13
C ASP A 164 21.87 -12.95 -20.14
N ALA A 165 21.61 -12.80 -18.83
CA ALA A 165 22.41 -13.38 -17.76
C ALA A 165 22.03 -14.84 -17.42
N GLY A 166 21.10 -15.46 -18.15
CA GLY A 166 20.73 -16.87 -17.99
C GLY A 166 19.64 -17.15 -16.95
N VAL A 167 18.94 -16.12 -16.44
CA VAL A 167 17.79 -16.34 -15.55
C VAL A 167 16.60 -16.89 -16.33
N TYR A 168 16.04 -18.00 -15.87
CA TYR A 168 14.84 -18.58 -16.47
C TYR A 168 13.59 -17.84 -15.99
N ILE A 169 12.74 -17.39 -16.92
CA ILE A 169 11.46 -16.75 -16.58
C ILE A 169 10.32 -17.49 -17.27
N ARG A 170 9.46 -18.15 -16.47
CA ARG A 170 8.24 -18.82 -16.96
C ARG A 170 7.02 -17.92 -16.77
N PHE A 171 6.65 -17.25 -17.85
CA PHE A 171 5.41 -16.47 -17.93
C PHE A 171 4.17 -17.35 -18.09
N ASP A 172 2.99 -16.75 -17.96
CA ASP A 172 1.69 -17.40 -18.04
C ASP A 172 1.59 -18.65 -17.14
N THR A 173 2.35 -18.68 -16.05
CA THR A 173 2.47 -19.84 -15.15
C THR A 173 2.12 -19.45 -13.72
N LEU A 174 1.11 -20.10 -13.13
CA LEU A 174 0.66 -19.83 -11.76
C LEU A 174 1.17 -20.91 -10.81
N VAL A 175 1.61 -20.52 -9.61
CA VAL A 175 1.88 -21.47 -8.53
C VAL A 175 0.57 -21.77 -7.80
N LYS A 176 0.21 -23.04 -7.72
CA LYS A 176 -0.97 -23.52 -6.98
C LYS A 176 -0.64 -23.79 -5.53
N ASP A 177 0.53 -24.39 -5.28
CA ASP A 177 0.89 -24.94 -3.98
C ASP A 177 2.40 -24.90 -3.74
N ILE A 178 2.77 -24.90 -2.48
CA ILE A 178 4.15 -25.13 -2.01
C ILE A 178 4.20 -26.57 -1.52
N ILE A 179 5.27 -27.30 -1.84
CA ILE A 179 5.48 -28.67 -1.34
C ILE A 179 6.45 -28.57 -0.17
N VAL A 180 5.92 -28.86 1.02
CA VAL A 180 6.66 -28.84 2.28
C VAL A 180 6.78 -30.27 2.80
N GLU A 181 8.02 -30.70 3.06
CA GLU A 181 8.35 -32.02 3.58
C GLU A 181 9.22 -31.83 4.82
N GLU A 182 8.82 -32.41 5.96
CA GLU A 182 9.58 -32.34 7.23
C GLU A 182 9.98 -30.90 7.64
N GLY A 183 9.07 -29.95 7.42
CA GLY A 183 9.30 -28.53 7.74
C GLY A 183 10.27 -27.81 6.78
N VAL A 184 10.54 -28.38 5.61
CA VAL A 184 11.39 -27.81 4.56
C VAL A 184 10.60 -27.64 3.27
N ALA A 185 10.65 -26.46 2.66
CA ALA A 185 10.08 -26.23 1.34
C ALA A 185 11.01 -26.85 0.27
N LYS A 186 10.48 -27.80 -0.51
CA LYS A 186 11.26 -28.58 -1.49
C LYS A 186 10.92 -28.28 -2.94
N ALA A 187 9.69 -27.86 -3.18
CA ALA A 187 9.19 -27.63 -4.54
C ALA A 187 7.98 -26.70 -4.56
N VAL A 188 7.63 -26.25 -5.76
CA VAL A 188 6.35 -25.60 -6.05
C VAL A 188 5.56 -26.41 -7.07
N LYS A 189 4.25 -26.44 -6.89
CA LYS A 189 3.31 -27.00 -7.86
C LYS A 189 2.80 -25.89 -8.76
N ILE A 190 3.11 -25.95 -10.05
CA ILE A 190 2.72 -24.95 -11.05
C ILE A 190 1.60 -25.45 -11.96
N ALA A 191 0.93 -24.53 -12.63
CA ALA A 191 -0.06 -24.81 -13.67
C ALA A 191 -0.14 -23.65 -14.68
N ASP A 192 -0.74 -23.92 -15.84
CA ASP A 192 -1.02 -22.87 -16.83
C ASP A 192 -2.01 -21.83 -16.27
N SER A 193 -1.71 -20.55 -16.45
CA SER A 193 -2.47 -19.46 -15.83
C SER A 193 -3.89 -19.29 -16.35
N LYS A 194 -4.16 -19.76 -17.58
CA LYS A 194 -5.46 -19.61 -18.25
C LYS A 194 -6.38 -20.79 -18.01
N THR A 195 -5.87 -22.00 -18.27
CA THR A 195 -6.59 -23.27 -18.17
C THR A 195 -6.58 -23.84 -16.76
N LYS A 196 -5.57 -23.48 -15.96
CA LYS A 196 -5.27 -24.10 -14.65
C LYS A 196 -4.96 -25.60 -14.74
N ASN A 197 -4.67 -26.10 -15.93
CA ASN A 197 -4.29 -27.49 -16.19
C ASN A 197 -2.76 -27.59 -16.35
N ASN A 198 -2.28 -28.78 -16.76
CA ASN A 198 -0.86 -29.08 -16.97
C ASN A 198 -0.05 -28.83 -15.70
N GLU A 199 -0.43 -29.52 -14.63
CA GLU A 199 0.26 -29.39 -13.36
C GLU A 199 1.65 -30.02 -13.45
N GLU A 200 2.66 -29.27 -13.03
CA GLU A 200 4.05 -29.71 -12.97
C GLU A 200 4.60 -29.40 -11.57
N ILE A 201 5.53 -30.23 -11.10
CA ILE A 201 6.26 -29.98 -9.85
C ILE A 201 7.68 -29.53 -10.22
N ILE A 202 8.08 -28.37 -9.72
CA ILE A 202 9.42 -27.84 -9.89
C ILE A 202 10.12 -27.83 -8.54
N TYR A 203 11.24 -28.56 -8.45
CA TYR A 203 12.05 -28.64 -7.24
C TYR A 203 13.01 -27.47 -7.14
N GLY A 204 13.24 -26.98 -5.93
CA GLY A 204 14.31 -26.03 -5.69
C GLY A 204 14.72 -25.92 -4.24
N ASP A 205 15.96 -25.49 -4.02
CA ASP A 205 16.57 -25.44 -2.68
C ASP A 205 16.07 -24.24 -1.87
N LYS A 206 15.81 -23.11 -2.52
CA LYS A 206 15.22 -21.92 -1.91
C LYS A 206 13.99 -21.46 -2.69
N ILE A 207 12.89 -21.25 -2.00
CA ILE A 207 11.62 -20.80 -2.57
C ILE A 207 11.26 -19.44 -2.00
N ILE A 208 11.15 -18.46 -2.89
CA ILE A 208 10.93 -17.06 -2.54
C ILE A 208 9.54 -16.64 -3.02
N ILE A 209 8.63 -16.34 -2.10
CA ILE A 209 7.30 -15.85 -2.41
C ILE A 209 7.30 -14.32 -2.52
N ALA A 210 7.16 -13.83 -3.74
CA ALA A 210 7.12 -12.41 -4.11
C ALA A 210 5.83 -12.07 -4.90
N SER A 211 4.70 -12.63 -4.48
CA SER A 211 3.44 -12.64 -5.23
C SER A 211 2.68 -11.30 -5.22
N GLY A 212 3.12 -10.34 -4.41
CA GLY A 212 2.56 -8.99 -4.31
C GLY A 212 1.12 -8.98 -3.77
N ARG A 213 0.49 -7.80 -3.70
CA ARG A 213 -0.85 -7.67 -3.08
C ARG A 213 -1.90 -8.59 -3.69
N LYS A 214 -1.86 -8.82 -5.01
CA LYS A 214 -2.80 -9.72 -5.70
C LYS A 214 -2.60 -11.19 -5.33
N GLY A 215 -1.41 -11.57 -4.87
CA GLY A 215 -1.13 -12.91 -4.35
C GLY A 215 -1.29 -13.06 -2.85
N ALA A 216 -1.68 -12.01 -2.11
CA ALA A 216 -1.81 -12.05 -0.66
C ALA A 216 -2.87 -13.05 -0.18
N ASP A 217 -4.02 -13.13 -0.87
CA ASP A 217 -5.07 -14.11 -0.52
C ASP A 217 -4.63 -15.54 -0.77
N TRP A 218 -3.89 -15.78 -1.87
CA TRP A 218 -3.30 -17.08 -2.14
C TRP A 218 -2.27 -17.45 -1.07
N LEU A 219 -1.37 -16.51 -0.73
CA LEU A 219 -0.38 -16.72 0.32
C LEU A 219 -1.03 -17.00 1.67
N LYS A 220 -2.12 -16.31 2.02
CA LYS A 220 -2.92 -16.60 3.21
C LYS A 220 -3.41 -18.05 3.23
N SER A 221 -3.95 -18.55 2.11
CA SER A 221 -4.35 -19.96 2.00
C SER A 221 -3.18 -20.92 2.15
N MET A 222 -2.00 -20.56 1.63
CA MET A 222 -0.77 -21.35 1.83
C MET A 222 -0.34 -21.35 3.30
N CYS A 223 -0.44 -20.22 3.99
CA CYS A 223 -0.09 -20.14 5.41
C CYS A 223 -0.99 -21.00 6.28
N LEU A 224 -2.30 -21.02 5.99
CA LEU A 224 -3.23 -21.90 6.70
C LEU A 224 -2.96 -23.38 6.39
N LYS A 225 -2.66 -23.70 5.13
CA LYS A 225 -2.46 -25.08 4.68
C LYS A 225 -1.16 -25.70 5.19
N HIS A 226 -0.07 -24.92 5.21
CA HIS A 226 1.29 -25.39 5.51
C HIS A 226 1.79 -24.91 6.87
N GLU A 227 0.88 -24.39 7.71
CA GLU A 227 1.19 -23.90 9.06
C GLU A 227 2.34 -22.87 9.07
N ILE A 228 2.35 -21.98 8.07
CA ILE A 228 3.32 -20.88 8.02
C ILE A 228 2.87 -19.82 9.02
N ASN A 229 3.74 -19.49 9.97
CA ASN A 229 3.46 -18.51 11.02
C ASN A 229 3.13 -17.15 10.39
N HIS A 230 2.03 -16.55 10.84
CA HIS A 230 1.60 -15.25 10.39
C HIS A 230 0.70 -14.58 11.43
N VAL A 231 0.67 -13.25 11.42
CA VAL A 231 -0.24 -12.45 12.23
C VAL A 231 -1.21 -11.70 11.33
N ALA A 232 -2.41 -11.47 11.83
CA ALA A 232 -3.37 -10.69 11.08
C ALA A 232 -2.85 -9.26 10.89
N GLY A 233 -3.08 -8.71 9.69
CA GLY A 233 -2.66 -7.35 9.38
C GLY A 233 -3.39 -6.32 10.24
N THR A 234 -2.81 -5.13 10.40
CA THR A 234 -3.51 -3.99 10.99
C THR A 234 -4.84 -3.73 10.26
N VAL A 235 -5.81 -3.12 10.92
CA VAL A 235 -6.95 -2.47 10.26
C VAL A 235 -6.93 -0.99 10.61
N ASP A 236 -6.99 -0.14 9.59
CA ASP A 236 -7.15 1.29 9.79
C ASP A 236 -8.64 1.63 9.72
N ILE A 237 -9.17 2.27 10.76
CA ILE A 237 -10.55 2.78 10.84
C ILE A 237 -10.47 4.30 10.91
N GLY A 238 -11.24 4.97 10.08
CA GLY A 238 -11.14 6.40 9.96
C GLY A 238 -12.32 7.05 9.27
N VAL A 239 -12.05 8.31 8.91
CA VAL A 239 -12.96 9.19 8.18
C VAL A 239 -12.21 9.87 7.06
N ARG A 240 -12.94 10.24 6.01
CA ARG A 240 -12.47 11.25 5.07
C ARG A 240 -12.80 12.60 5.67
N VAL A 241 -11.82 13.50 5.74
CA VAL A 241 -12.00 14.88 6.15
C VAL A 241 -12.02 15.76 4.91
N GLU A 242 -12.97 16.69 4.85
CA GLU A 242 -13.04 17.72 3.82
C GLU A 242 -13.07 19.11 4.44
N VAL A 243 -12.19 19.98 3.94
CA VAL A 243 -12.01 21.36 4.37
C VAL A 243 -11.87 22.27 3.17
N ARG A 244 -12.14 23.57 3.34
CA ARG A 244 -11.92 24.60 2.33
C ARG A 244 -10.45 24.63 1.86
N ASN A 245 -10.23 24.84 0.57
CA ASN A 245 -8.88 24.92 0.00
C ASN A 245 -8.06 26.05 0.65
N GLU A 246 -8.68 27.17 0.97
CA GLU A 246 -8.04 28.33 1.60
C GLU A 246 -7.38 27.98 2.94
N ILE A 247 -7.94 27.00 3.66
CA ILE A 247 -7.37 26.51 4.92
C ILE A 247 -6.11 25.67 4.67
N MET A 248 -6.11 24.85 3.61
CA MET A 248 -5.02 23.93 3.29
C MET A 248 -3.95 24.50 2.35
N GLU A 249 -4.17 25.70 1.81
CA GLU A 249 -3.38 26.28 0.70
C GLU A 249 -1.87 26.26 0.98
N LYS A 250 -1.44 26.76 2.16
CA LYS A 250 -0.02 26.78 2.54
C LYS A 250 0.60 25.38 2.50
N VAL A 251 -0.06 24.40 3.12
CA VAL A 251 0.45 23.03 3.18
C VAL A 251 0.44 22.36 1.81
N ASN A 252 -0.62 22.57 1.03
CA ASN A 252 -0.76 22.03 -0.32
C ASN A 252 0.33 22.58 -1.26
N ASN A 253 0.63 23.87 -1.21
CA ASN A 253 1.63 24.49 -2.08
C ASN A 253 3.06 24.04 -1.74
N VAL A 254 3.35 23.82 -0.46
CA VAL A 254 4.70 23.48 0.01
C VAL A 254 5.00 21.99 -0.09
N LEU A 255 4.06 21.14 0.34
CA LEU A 255 4.29 19.70 0.48
C LEU A 255 3.58 18.86 -0.57
N TYR A 256 2.61 19.43 -1.31
CA TYR A 256 1.62 18.75 -2.15
C TYR A 256 0.74 17.75 -1.39
N GLU A 257 1.34 16.80 -0.66
CA GLU A 257 0.70 15.87 0.27
C GLU A 257 1.42 15.92 1.62
N SER A 258 0.72 16.34 2.67
CA SER A 258 1.25 16.25 4.03
C SER A 258 1.03 14.85 4.60
N LYS A 259 2.12 14.13 4.87
CA LYS A 259 2.09 12.84 5.57
C LYS A 259 2.40 13.09 7.05
N LEU A 260 1.34 13.18 7.84
CA LEU A 260 1.43 13.43 9.29
C LEU A 260 1.06 12.15 10.04
N ILE A 261 1.84 11.82 11.06
CA ILE A 261 1.61 10.68 11.95
C ILE A 261 1.58 11.21 13.39
N GLY A 262 0.67 10.72 14.21
CA GLY A 262 0.54 11.11 15.60
C GLY A 262 0.04 9.96 16.47
N TYR A 263 0.16 10.12 17.78
CA TYR A 263 -0.29 9.16 18.77
C TYR A 263 -1.18 9.88 19.80
N PRO A 264 -2.36 10.34 19.39
CA PRO A 264 -3.22 11.17 20.23
C PRO A 264 -3.62 10.45 21.52
N GLU A 265 -3.67 11.21 22.60
CA GLU A 265 -4.24 10.76 23.87
C GLU A 265 -5.75 10.52 23.73
N PRO A 266 -6.38 9.70 24.60
CA PRO A 266 -5.75 8.93 25.69
C PRO A 266 -5.15 7.60 25.20
N TYR A 267 -5.56 7.10 24.03
CA TYR A 267 -5.26 5.72 23.65
C TYR A 267 -3.95 5.51 22.93
N ARG A 268 -3.35 6.58 22.39
CA ARG A 268 -2.05 6.56 21.73
C ARG A 268 -1.97 5.50 20.63
N ASN A 269 -3.08 5.24 19.93
CA ASN A 269 -3.02 4.50 18.68
C ASN A 269 -2.31 5.36 17.65
N LYS A 270 -1.61 4.72 16.71
CA LYS A 270 -1.08 5.42 15.55
C LYS A 270 -2.25 5.98 14.74
N VAL A 271 -2.27 7.29 14.56
CA VAL A 271 -3.18 7.99 13.64
C VAL A 271 -2.35 8.66 12.56
N ARG A 272 -2.85 8.66 11.32
CA ARG A 272 -2.13 9.26 10.20
C ARG A 272 -3.05 9.89 9.16
N THR A 273 -2.52 10.87 8.43
CA THR A 273 -3.13 11.32 7.18
C THR A 273 -2.88 10.30 6.06
N PHE A 274 -3.78 10.26 5.09
CA PHE A 274 -3.63 9.40 3.92
C PHE A 274 -4.33 9.98 2.69
N CYS A 275 -3.69 9.86 1.53
CA CYS A 275 -4.27 10.17 0.23
C CYS A 275 -4.85 11.59 0.18
N GLN A 276 -4.05 12.62 0.48
CA GLN A 276 -4.51 14.01 0.41
C GLN A 276 -4.75 14.41 -1.06
N ASN A 277 -5.91 15.03 -1.33
CA ASN A 277 -6.32 15.47 -2.66
C ASN A 277 -6.63 16.98 -2.65
N PRO A 278 -5.65 17.85 -2.98
CA PRO A 278 -5.85 19.29 -3.12
C PRO A 278 -6.83 19.65 -4.26
N GLY A 279 -7.91 20.37 -3.93
CA GLY A 279 -9.01 20.68 -4.86
C GLY A 279 -9.68 19.42 -5.42
N GLY A 280 -9.70 18.34 -4.62
CA GLY A 280 -10.20 17.03 -5.02
C GLY A 280 -11.67 16.80 -4.68
N PHE A 281 -12.12 15.57 -4.91
CA PHE A 281 -13.51 15.15 -4.66
C PHE A 281 -13.49 13.93 -3.74
N VAL A 282 -14.40 13.91 -2.77
CA VAL A 282 -14.72 12.71 -2.00
C VAL A 282 -15.43 11.73 -2.94
N SER A 283 -15.15 10.43 -2.79
CA SER A 283 -15.75 9.39 -3.62
C SER A 283 -16.13 8.16 -2.80
N GLN A 284 -17.15 7.46 -3.26
CA GLN A 284 -17.53 6.15 -2.74
C GLN A 284 -16.77 5.03 -3.47
N GLU A 285 -16.28 4.06 -2.71
CA GLU A 285 -15.77 2.78 -3.21
C GLU A 285 -16.69 1.65 -2.72
N ASN A 286 -17.23 0.88 -3.66
CA ASN A 286 -18.07 -0.26 -3.36
C ASN A 286 -17.25 -1.55 -3.39
N TYR A 287 -17.38 -2.34 -2.34
CA TYR A 287 -16.78 -3.66 -2.21
C TYR A 287 -17.87 -4.72 -2.39
N ASP A 288 -17.43 -5.98 -2.53
CA ASP A 288 -18.33 -7.13 -2.44
C ASP A 288 -19.08 -7.08 -1.08
N ASP A 289 -20.30 -7.63 -1.03
CA ASP A 289 -21.21 -7.60 0.14
C ASP A 289 -21.96 -6.26 0.39
N ASP A 290 -22.20 -5.45 -0.65
CA ASP A 290 -22.90 -4.14 -0.56
C ASP A 290 -22.25 -3.13 0.40
N LEU A 291 -20.94 -3.30 0.65
CA LEU A 291 -20.19 -2.44 1.54
C LEU A 291 -19.71 -1.18 0.79
N ALA A 292 -20.21 -0.02 1.22
CA ALA A 292 -19.83 1.28 0.68
C ALA A 292 -18.84 1.98 1.63
N ILE A 293 -17.59 2.14 1.22
CA ILE A 293 -16.61 2.91 1.97
C ILE A 293 -16.29 4.21 1.26
N VAL A 294 -15.79 5.19 1.99
CA VAL A 294 -15.36 6.46 1.43
C VAL A 294 -13.86 6.41 1.05
N ASN A 295 -13.50 7.17 0.03
CA ASN A 295 -12.14 7.49 -0.41
C ASN A 295 -12.14 8.91 -1.02
N GLY A 296 -11.10 9.30 -1.73
CA GLY A 296 -11.07 10.53 -2.49
C GLY A 296 -10.16 10.45 -3.70
N HIS A 297 -10.43 11.33 -4.66
CA HIS A 297 -9.67 11.43 -5.90
C HIS A 297 -9.52 12.90 -6.32
N SER A 298 -8.73 13.14 -7.35
CA SER A 298 -8.60 14.47 -7.97
C SER A 298 -8.56 14.33 -9.49
N TYR A 299 -9.22 15.27 -10.19
CA TYR A 299 -9.15 15.37 -11.64
C TYR A 299 -8.09 16.39 -12.05
N LYS A 300 -7.49 16.19 -13.24
CA LYS A 300 -6.50 17.12 -13.79
C LYS A 300 -7.10 18.49 -14.14
N ASN A 301 -8.30 18.49 -14.73
CA ASN A 301 -8.92 19.68 -15.32
C ASN A 301 -10.15 20.19 -14.56
N LYS A 302 -10.53 19.53 -13.46
CA LYS A 302 -11.67 19.91 -12.63
C LYS A 302 -11.21 19.96 -11.19
N LYS A 303 -11.38 21.11 -10.54
CA LYS A 303 -11.07 21.32 -9.14
C LYS A 303 -12.35 21.64 -8.38
N SER A 304 -12.44 21.18 -7.15
CA SER A 304 -13.42 21.64 -6.18
C SER A 304 -12.82 22.79 -5.36
N ASP A 305 -13.67 23.46 -4.59
CA ASP A 305 -13.25 24.46 -3.60
C ASP A 305 -12.69 23.83 -2.31
N ASN A 306 -12.61 22.50 -2.25
CA ASN A 306 -12.24 21.76 -1.05
C ASN A 306 -11.01 20.88 -1.24
N THR A 307 -10.24 20.73 -0.17
CA THR A 307 -9.21 19.71 -0.03
C THR A 307 -9.74 18.61 0.86
N ASN A 308 -9.55 17.36 0.46
CA ASN A 308 -9.93 16.22 1.29
C ASN A 308 -8.77 15.24 1.51
N LEU A 309 -8.73 14.62 2.68
CA LEU A 309 -7.74 13.62 3.07
C LEU A 309 -8.37 12.62 4.04
N ALA A 310 -7.82 11.41 4.15
CA ALA A 310 -8.27 10.46 5.16
C ALA A 310 -7.47 10.63 6.47
N ILE A 311 -8.15 10.52 7.61
CA ILE A 311 -7.54 10.37 8.94
C ILE A 311 -7.85 8.98 9.44
N LEU A 312 -6.81 8.18 9.64
CA LEU A 312 -6.91 6.75 9.88
C LEU A 312 -6.28 6.38 11.21
N SER A 313 -7.06 5.78 12.12
CA SER A 313 -6.61 5.18 13.38
C SER A 313 -6.27 3.71 13.17
N SER A 314 -5.03 3.32 13.46
CA SER A 314 -4.55 1.94 13.30
C SER A 314 -4.89 1.07 14.51
N HIS A 315 -5.50 -0.09 14.24
CA HIS A 315 -5.86 -1.10 15.22
C HIS A 315 -5.18 -2.43 14.89
N ASN A 316 -4.54 -3.01 15.90
CA ASN A 316 -4.00 -4.37 15.87
C ASN A 316 -4.73 -5.19 16.92
N PHE A 317 -5.02 -6.43 16.58
CA PHE A 317 -5.62 -7.39 17.48
C PHE A 317 -4.72 -8.63 17.55
N SER A 318 -4.72 -9.30 18.69
CA SER A 318 -3.84 -10.44 18.98
C SER A 318 -4.68 -11.58 19.56
N GLU A 319 -4.63 -11.81 20.87
CA GLU A 319 -5.51 -12.74 21.58
C GLU A 319 -6.48 -12.00 22.52
N PRO A 320 -7.70 -12.50 22.75
CA PRO A 320 -8.33 -13.71 22.18
C PRO A 320 -8.98 -13.48 20.80
N PHE A 321 -8.88 -12.26 20.25
CA PHE A 321 -9.48 -11.88 18.97
C PHE A 321 -8.39 -11.51 17.96
N ASN A 322 -8.36 -12.18 16.81
CA ASN A 322 -7.35 -11.98 15.77
C ASN A 322 -7.96 -11.83 14.35
N GLN A 323 -9.12 -11.17 14.25
CA GLN A 323 -9.82 -10.97 12.96
C GLN A 323 -10.03 -9.48 12.63
N PRO A 324 -8.94 -8.66 12.52
CA PRO A 324 -9.00 -7.23 12.23
C PRO A 324 -9.81 -6.88 10.98
N ILE A 325 -9.69 -7.68 9.92
CA ILE A 325 -10.44 -7.47 8.67
C ILE A 325 -11.94 -7.59 8.91
N GLN A 326 -12.37 -8.62 9.65
CA GLN A 326 -13.78 -8.81 9.99
C GLN A 326 -14.29 -7.72 10.91
N TYR A 327 -13.47 -7.27 11.88
CA TYR A 327 -13.81 -6.13 12.72
C TYR A 327 -14.05 -4.86 11.89
N GLY A 328 -13.14 -4.55 10.96
CA GLY A 328 -13.32 -3.41 10.04
C GLY A 328 -14.57 -3.53 9.19
N LYS A 329 -14.83 -4.71 8.60
CA LYS A 329 -16.07 -4.96 7.84
C LYS A 329 -17.32 -4.68 8.69
N LYS A 330 -17.36 -5.19 9.93
CA LYS A 330 -18.50 -4.98 10.84
C LYS A 330 -18.71 -3.51 11.20
N VAL A 331 -17.63 -2.75 11.39
CA VAL A 331 -17.73 -1.29 11.61
C VAL A 331 -18.30 -0.59 10.37
N ALA A 332 -17.84 -0.94 9.17
CA ALA A 332 -18.36 -0.34 7.96
C ALA A 332 -19.83 -0.71 7.69
N GLU A 333 -20.23 -1.96 7.91
CA GLU A 333 -21.62 -2.43 7.83
C GLU A 333 -22.53 -1.60 8.75
N LEU A 334 -22.10 -1.32 9.99
CA LEU A 334 -22.85 -0.48 10.92
C LEU A 334 -23.02 0.96 10.41
N VAL A 335 -21.96 1.57 9.87
CA VAL A 335 -22.05 2.93 9.32
C VAL A 335 -22.95 2.96 8.08
N ASN A 336 -22.86 1.97 7.18
CA ASN A 336 -23.72 1.88 6.00
C ASN A 336 -25.18 1.62 6.36
N MET A 337 -25.44 0.84 7.41
CA MET A 337 -26.80 0.65 7.93
C MET A 337 -27.42 1.98 8.36
N LEU A 338 -26.68 2.83 9.08
CA LEU A 338 -27.14 4.16 9.47
C LEU A 338 -27.33 5.12 8.28
N GLY A 339 -26.53 4.95 7.22
CA GLY A 339 -26.65 5.71 5.98
C GLY A 339 -27.63 5.13 4.96
N ASN A 340 -28.32 4.03 5.27
CA ASN A 340 -29.14 3.27 4.33
C ASN A 340 -28.42 2.99 2.99
N GLY A 341 -27.19 2.49 3.09
CA GLY A 341 -26.29 2.20 1.96
C GLY A 341 -25.55 3.41 1.39
N LYS A 342 -25.86 4.63 1.83
CA LYS A 342 -25.15 5.86 1.42
C LYS A 342 -24.02 6.20 2.38
N ILE A 343 -23.07 6.99 1.89
CA ILE A 343 -21.99 7.55 2.71
C ILE A 343 -22.58 8.60 3.66
N LEU A 344 -22.27 8.46 4.96
CA LEU A 344 -22.63 9.45 5.97
C LEU A 344 -21.63 10.60 5.98
N VAL A 345 -22.13 11.81 6.18
CA VAL A 345 -21.33 13.01 6.48
C VAL A 345 -21.82 13.65 7.76
N GLN A 346 -20.88 14.11 8.59
CA GLN A 346 -21.16 14.80 9.85
C GLN A 346 -20.19 15.98 9.99
N ARG A 347 -20.69 17.13 10.44
CA ARG A 347 -19.85 18.30 10.73
C ARG A 347 -19.05 18.04 12.01
N PHE A 348 -17.79 18.44 12.01
CA PHE A 348 -16.90 18.24 13.15
C PHE A 348 -17.42 18.93 14.41
N GLY A 349 -18.06 20.10 14.29
CA GLY A 349 -18.70 20.79 15.41
C GLY A 349 -19.82 19.98 16.06
N ASP A 350 -20.64 19.28 15.25
CA ASP A 350 -21.73 18.46 15.77
C ASP A 350 -21.20 17.23 16.54
N ILE A 351 -20.08 16.64 16.07
CA ILE A 351 -19.37 15.57 16.79
C ILE A 351 -18.89 16.06 18.16
N LEU A 352 -18.32 17.27 18.23
CA LEU A 352 -17.86 17.85 19.50
C LEU A 352 -19.02 18.14 20.47
N ASP A 353 -20.18 18.51 19.94
CA ASP A 353 -21.39 18.74 20.73
C ASP A 353 -22.11 17.42 21.12
N GLY A 354 -21.63 16.27 20.64
CA GLY A 354 -22.23 14.96 20.91
C GLY A 354 -23.56 14.73 20.21
N LYS A 355 -23.77 15.36 19.04
CA LYS A 355 -25.01 15.25 18.27
C LYS A 355 -24.78 14.88 16.81
N ARG A 356 -25.84 14.39 16.17
CA ARG A 356 -25.88 14.20 14.72
C ARG A 356 -25.91 15.52 13.95
N THR A 357 -25.50 15.49 12.69
CA THR A 357 -25.81 16.55 11.71
C THR A 357 -27.14 16.26 11.05
N TRP A 358 -28.00 17.27 10.91
CA TRP A 358 -29.19 17.24 10.09
C TRP A 358 -28.93 17.84 8.70
N GLN A 359 -29.70 17.43 7.69
CA GLN A 359 -29.47 17.89 6.31
C GLN A 359 -29.59 19.41 6.19
N GLU A 360 -30.58 20.02 6.85
CA GLU A 360 -30.74 21.48 6.88
C GLU A 360 -29.50 22.19 7.45
N GLU A 361 -28.90 21.65 8.51
CA GLU A 361 -27.69 22.22 9.12
C GLU A 361 -26.45 22.07 8.20
N LEU A 362 -26.38 20.97 7.45
CA LEU A 362 -25.36 20.75 6.44
C LEU A 362 -25.52 21.71 5.27
N ASP A 363 -26.76 21.94 4.83
CA ASP A 363 -27.11 22.85 3.74
C ASP A 363 -26.82 24.31 4.09
N GLN A 364 -26.73 24.66 5.38
CA GLN A 364 -26.32 25.99 5.86
C GLN A 364 -24.79 26.17 5.97
N SER A 365 -24.00 25.10 5.93
CA SER A 365 -22.53 25.14 6.10
C SER A 365 -21.83 25.87 4.94
N ASN A 366 -20.74 26.61 5.22
CA ASN A 366 -19.88 27.16 4.16
C ASN A 366 -19.10 26.07 3.41
N VAL A 367 -18.78 24.96 4.09
CA VAL A 367 -18.16 23.79 3.45
C VAL A 367 -19.27 22.93 2.87
N LYS A 368 -19.36 22.88 1.54
CA LYS A 368 -20.32 22.03 0.83
C LYS A 368 -19.69 20.67 0.50
N PRO A 369 -20.40 19.54 0.72
CA PRO A 369 -19.90 18.23 0.33
C PRO A 369 -19.57 18.15 -1.16
N THR A 370 -18.37 17.66 -1.50
CA THR A 370 -18.02 17.37 -2.89
C THR A 370 -18.59 16.05 -3.41
N LEU A 371 -19.03 15.17 -2.51
CA LEU A 371 -19.77 13.94 -2.80
C LEU A 371 -21.29 14.23 -2.73
N PRO A 372 -22.00 14.39 -3.87
CA PRO A 372 -23.37 14.91 -3.86
C PRO A 372 -24.42 13.97 -3.24
N ASP A 373 -24.14 12.68 -3.21
CA ASP A 373 -25.01 11.62 -2.69
C ASP A 373 -24.73 11.26 -1.22
N ALA A 374 -23.77 11.93 -0.58
CA ALA A 374 -23.55 11.82 0.86
C ALA A 374 -24.76 12.39 1.64
N VAL A 375 -25.11 11.77 2.76
CA VAL A 375 -26.25 12.17 3.59
C VAL A 375 -25.82 12.56 4.99
N ALA A 376 -26.42 13.62 5.53
CA ALA A 376 -26.17 14.05 6.90
C ALA A 376 -26.56 12.98 7.92
N GLY A 377 -25.67 12.65 8.85
CA GLY A 377 -25.92 11.60 9.84
C GLY A 377 -25.05 11.70 11.08
N ASP A 378 -24.87 10.54 11.73
CA ASP A 378 -24.08 10.40 12.95
C ASP A 378 -23.07 9.26 12.84
N LEU A 379 -21.82 9.63 12.61
CA LEU A 379 -20.70 8.70 12.57
C LEU A 379 -20.36 8.18 13.98
N THR A 380 -20.63 8.95 15.03
CA THR A 380 -20.27 8.58 16.42
C THR A 380 -21.13 7.45 16.96
N SER A 381 -22.32 7.23 16.39
CA SER A 381 -23.20 6.10 16.70
C SER A 381 -22.69 4.74 16.16
N ALA A 382 -21.81 4.73 15.16
CA ALA A 382 -21.34 3.48 14.52
C ALA A 382 -19.82 3.29 14.57
N ILE A 383 -19.02 4.36 14.51
CA ILE A 383 -17.56 4.27 14.67
C ILE A 383 -17.25 4.06 16.16
N PRO A 384 -16.50 2.99 16.53
CA PRO A 384 -16.20 2.71 17.92
C PRO A 384 -15.52 3.90 18.64
N TYR A 385 -15.83 4.07 19.92
CA TYR A 385 -15.38 5.21 20.74
C TYR A 385 -13.87 5.47 20.66
N ARG A 386 -13.06 4.41 20.73
CA ARG A 386 -11.59 4.51 20.68
C ARG A 386 -11.06 5.10 19.36
N PRO A 387 -11.33 4.53 18.17
CA PRO A 387 -10.98 5.15 16.90
C PRO A 387 -11.54 6.58 16.75
N MET A 388 -12.80 6.83 17.15
CA MET A 388 -13.39 8.17 17.05
C MET A 388 -12.63 9.20 17.92
N MET A 389 -12.30 8.86 19.17
CA MET A 389 -11.50 9.75 20.02
C MET A 389 -10.11 10.03 19.47
N ASN A 390 -9.45 9.01 18.92
CA ASN A 390 -8.17 9.18 18.25
C ASN A 390 -8.27 10.16 17.07
N ILE A 391 -9.32 10.04 16.25
CA ILE A 391 -9.58 10.93 15.10
C ILE A 391 -9.83 12.36 15.58
N ILE A 392 -10.72 12.57 16.57
CA ILE A 392 -11.04 13.90 17.10
C ILE A 392 -9.79 14.61 17.63
N ASN A 393 -8.98 13.91 18.43
CA ASN A 393 -7.78 14.50 19.01
C ASN A 393 -6.68 14.71 17.97
N PHE A 394 -6.60 13.88 16.94
CA PHE A 394 -5.73 14.13 15.80
C PHE A 394 -6.17 15.35 14.98
N ILE A 395 -7.47 15.57 14.76
CA ILE A 395 -7.99 16.78 14.10
C ILE A 395 -7.64 18.03 14.91
N LYS A 396 -7.76 17.98 16.24
CA LYS A 396 -7.33 19.09 17.12
C LYS A 396 -5.83 19.37 17.02
N ALA A 397 -4.99 18.33 16.98
CA ALA A 397 -3.55 18.48 16.76
C ALA A 397 -3.23 19.06 15.36
N MET A 398 -3.92 18.58 14.33
CA MET A 398 -3.82 19.11 12.96
C MET A 398 -4.15 20.61 12.89
N ASN A 399 -5.04 21.11 13.74
CA ASN A 399 -5.38 22.54 13.79
C ASN A 399 -4.21 23.45 14.22
N ILE A 400 -3.24 22.91 14.97
CA ILE A 400 -2.01 23.65 15.32
C ILE A 400 -1.12 23.78 14.07
N VAL A 401 -1.05 22.72 13.26
CA VAL A 401 -0.28 22.68 12.00
C VAL A 401 -0.94 23.54 10.93
N VAL A 402 -2.27 23.40 10.81
CA VAL A 402 -3.12 24.06 9.81
C VAL A 402 -4.28 24.75 10.55
N PRO A 403 -4.12 26.02 10.96
CA PRO A 403 -5.16 26.77 11.63
C PRO A 403 -6.46 26.79 10.81
N GLY A 404 -7.56 26.37 11.43
CA GLY A 404 -8.87 26.24 10.78
C GLY A 404 -9.22 24.81 10.36
N PHE A 405 -8.28 23.86 10.44
CA PHE A 405 -8.56 22.46 10.11
C PHE A 405 -9.61 21.83 11.04
N ALA A 406 -9.62 22.22 12.33
CA ALA A 406 -10.63 21.81 13.30
C ALA A 406 -11.83 22.79 13.36
N SER A 407 -12.16 23.45 12.25
CA SER A 407 -13.37 24.27 12.15
C SER A 407 -14.61 23.43 12.47
N ARG A 408 -15.62 24.07 13.07
CA ARG A 408 -16.91 23.42 13.34
C ARG A 408 -17.63 22.97 12.07
N GLU A 409 -17.32 23.59 10.92
CA GLU A 409 -17.88 23.26 9.61
C GLU A 409 -17.06 22.22 8.83
N THR A 410 -15.90 21.79 9.34
CA THR A 410 -15.11 20.70 8.73
C THR A 410 -15.97 19.45 8.60
N LEU A 411 -15.99 18.82 7.42
CA LEU A 411 -16.85 17.67 7.15
C LEU A 411 -16.09 16.37 7.33
N LEU A 412 -16.70 15.41 8.04
CA LEU A 412 -16.19 14.06 8.21
C LEU A 412 -17.13 13.08 7.51
N TYR A 413 -16.59 12.26 6.61
CA TYR A 413 -17.31 11.21 5.89
C TYR A 413 -16.87 9.84 6.38
N GLY A 414 -17.79 8.90 6.46
CA GLY A 414 -17.46 7.53 6.86
C GLY A 414 -18.34 6.47 6.21
N PRO A 415 -17.87 5.21 6.24
CA PRO A 415 -16.63 4.76 6.87
C PRO A 415 -15.43 4.82 5.90
N GLU A 416 -14.25 5.30 6.34
CA GLU A 416 -12.99 5.14 5.59
C GLU A 416 -12.16 4.02 6.26
N ILE A 417 -12.09 2.85 5.62
CA ILE A 417 -11.38 1.67 6.17
C ILE A 417 -10.29 1.21 5.22
N LYS A 418 -9.10 0.90 5.74
CA LYS A 418 -8.03 0.24 4.97
C LYS A 418 -7.72 -1.14 5.55
N PHE A 419 -8.01 -2.15 4.76
CA PHE A 419 -7.67 -3.55 5.05
C PHE A 419 -6.25 -3.84 4.58
N TYR A 420 -5.45 -4.43 5.47
CA TYR A 420 -4.09 -4.82 5.15
C TYR A 420 -3.94 -6.33 5.06
N SER A 421 -3.02 -6.76 4.21
CA SER A 421 -2.61 -8.15 4.10
C SER A 421 -2.07 -8.66 5.44
N ASN A 422 -2.20 -9.97 5.67
CA ASN A 422 -1.55 -10.64 6.78
C ASN A 422 -0.04 -10.38 6.73
N LYS A 423 0.57 -10.30 7.91
CA LYS A 423 2.01 -10.12 8.04
C LYS A 423 2.62 -11.48 8.35
N ILE A 424 3.43 -11.98 7.43
CA ILE A 424 4.08 -13.28 7.57
C ILE A 424 5.18 -13.15 8.61
N ASP A 425 5.26 -14.10 9.52
CA ASP A 425 6.35 -14.16 10.49
C ASP A 425 7.62 -14.64 9.80
N VAL A 426 8.64 -13.80 9.83
CA VAL A 426 9.92 -14.06 9.17
C VAL A 426 11.06 -13.57 10.05
N ASP A 427 12.20 -14.24 9.94
CA ASP A 427 13.42 -13.82 10.62
C ASP A 427 14.07 -12.59 9.92
N LYS A 428 15.25 -12.18 10.40
CA LYS A 428 16.01 -11.06 9.82
C LYS A 428 16.54 -11.35 8.41
N ASN A 429 16.51 -12.61 7.98
CA ASN A 429 16.87 -13.07 6.64
C ASN A 429 15.64 -13.33 5.76
N PHE A 430 14.44 -12.98 6.24
CA PHE A 430 13.14 -13.18 5.59
C PHE A 430 12.71 -14.64 5.43
N GLU A 431 13.35 -15.57 6.12
CA GLU A 431 12.97 -16.98 6.16
C GLU A 431 11.79 -17.16 7.12
N THR A 432 10.84 -18.02 6.75
CA THR A 432 9.68 -18.36 7.58
C THR A 432 10.03 -19.49 8.58
N ASN A 433 9.06 -19.95 9.36
CA ASN A 433 9.21 -21.18 10.16
C ASN A 433 9.42 -22.45 9.31
N ILE A 434 9.13 -22.40 8.01
CA ILE A 434 9.47 -23.45 7.05
C ILE A 434 10.84 -23.14 6.45
N ARG A 435 11.80 -24.04 6.64
CA ARG A 435 13.17 -23.89 6.11
C ARG A 435 13.17 -23.87 4.58
N GLY A 436 13.99 -23.01 4.00
CA GLY A 436 14.08 -22.79 2.56
C GLY A 436 12.92 -21.97 1.99
N LEU A 437 11.96 -21.52 2.80
CA LEU A 437 10.83 -20.70 2.36
C LEU A 437 10.97 -19.26 2.84
N TYR A 438 10.99 -18.33 1.88
CA TYR A 438 11.15 -16.90 2.10
C TYR A 438 9.92 -16.14 1.62
N CYS A 439 9.50 -15.11 2.35
CA CYS A 439 8.35 -14.29 1.99
C CYS A 439 8.73 -12.81 1.87
N LEU A 440 8.52 -12.22 0.70
CA LEU A 440 8.94 -10.86 0.38
C LEU A 440 7.80 -9.99 -0.16
N GLY A 441 8.09 -8.69 -0.30
CA GLY A 441 7.24 -7.73 -1.00
C GLY A 441 5.92 -7.47 -0.30
N ASP A 442 5.00 -6.81 -0.99
CA ASP A 442 3.72 -6.39 -0.41
C ASP A 442 2.85 -7.57 0.07
N SER A 443 3.01 -8.78 -0.52
CA SER A 443 2.31 -10.00 -0.09
C SER A 443 2.69 -10.46 1.31
N SER A 444 3.93 -10.21 1.73
CA SER A 444 4.42 -10.59 3.06
C SER A 444 3.88 -9.71 4.18
N GLY A 445 3.28 -8.57 3.86
CA GLY A 445 2.84 -7.55 4.82
C GLY A 445 3.96 -6.66 5.37
N TRP A 446 5.24 -6.92 5.05
CA TRP A 446 6.37 -6.13 5.53
C TRP A 446 6.66 -4.85 4.75
N THR A 447 6.29 -4.83 3.47
CA THR A 447 6.55 -3.70 2.57
C THR A 447 5.26 -3.23 1.90
N ARG A 448 5.30 -2.00 1.40
CA ARG A 448 4.26 -1.35 0.62
C ARG A 448 4.92 -0.42 -0.38
N GLY A 449 4.69 -0.69 -1.66
CA GLY A 449 5.18 0.17 -2.72
C GLY A 449 6.56 -0.23 -3.24
N LEU A 450 6.93 0.41 -4.34
CA LEU A 450 7.96 -0.11 -5.24
C LEU A 450 9.35 -0.16 -4.59
N MET A 451 9.80 0.96 -4.02
CA MET A 451 11.15 1.05 -3.46
C MET A 451 11.37 0.04 -2.33
N MET A 452 10.46 -0.05 -1.37
CA MET A 452 10.58 -0.99 -0.24
C MET A 452 10.51 -2.45 -0.68
N ALA A 453 9.65 -2.79 -1.64
CA ALA A 453 9.63 -4.13 -2.23
C ALA A 453 10.96 -4.47 -2.91
N SER A 454 11.51 -3.55 -3.70
CA SER A 454 12.82 -3.71 -4.36
C SER A 454 13.96 -3.84 -3.35
N VAL A 455 13.96 -3.05 -2.28
CA VAL A 455 14.94 -3.13 -1.18
C VAL A 455 14.95 -4.51 -0.53
N MET A 456 13.76 -5.06 -0.26
CA MET A 456 13.64 -6.40 0.30
C MET A 456 14.19 -7.45 -0.67
N GLY A 457 13.93 -7.27 -1.97
CA GLY A 457 14.50 -8.08 -3.06
C GLY A 457 16.03 -8.05 -3.10
N VAL A 458 16.63 -6.86 -3.10
CA VAL A 458 18.08 -6.66 -3.03
C VAL A 458 18.67 -7.35 -1.81
N LEU A 459 18.07 -7.14 -0.63
CA LEU A 459 18.65 -7.69 0.59
C LEU A 459 18.64 -9.23 0.58
N ILE A 460 17.54 -9.86 0.15
CA ILE A 460 17.54 -11.33 0.06
C ILE A 460 18.55 -11.83 -0.99
N GLY A 461 18.72 -11.11 -2.10
CA GLY A 461 19.69 -11.49 -3.13
C GLY A 461 21.12 -11.46 -2.59
N LYS A 462 21.46 -10.43 -1.79
CA LYS A 462 22.73 -10.35 -1.07
C LYS A 462 22.93 -11.48 -0.06
N ILE A 463 21.87 -11.87 0.66
CA ILE A 463 21.95 -12.96 1.65
C ILE A 463 22.19 -14.29 0.93
N ILE A 464 21.33 -14.64 -0.04
CA ILE A 464 21.41 -15.91 -0.76
C ILE A 464 22.69 -16.02 -1.60
N SER A 465 23.26 -14.92 -2.10
CA SER A 465 24.52 -14.95 -2.85
C SER A 465 25.73 -15.38 -2.02
N LYS A 466 25.68 -15.22 -0.68
CA LYS A 466 26.79 -15.50 0.24
C LYS A 466 26.77 -16.92 0.82
N GLU A 467 25.65 -17.61 0.67
CA GLU A 467 25.49 -19.03 0.99
C GLU A 467 25.88 -19.87 -0.20
#